data_AF-A0A936SKR4-F1
#
_entry.id   AF-A0A936SKR4-F1
#
_cell.length_a   1.000
_cell.length_b   1.000
_cell.length_c   1.000
_cell.angle_alpha   90.00
_cell.angle_beta   90.00
_cell.angle_gamma   90.00
#
_symmetry.space_group_name_H-M   'P 1'
#
loop_
_entity.id
_entity.type
_entity.pdbx_description
1 polymer ?
#
loop_
_entity_poly.entity_id
_entity_poly.type
_entity_poly.pdbx_seq_one_letter_code
_entity_poly.pdbx_strand_id
1 'polypeptide(L)'
;MAEFLGLLTAEGYVSESGKIQFTNSSVELRDRVSELWSKLYLGTSTTPLHPSGWNAERVAGQLYLIGDRAIGRWLREQLYADNGFKRVPRLVLNSTLDIQRAYLAGYHAGDGLKAGNGESIKTNSALLAQGLCLLYTQQGRQCSVYIEHRGERTYYQLNSASAQELEQKGQHLHKPAENIRRIDEPATADEWVFDIETESGVFCAGVGRIIVHNSPRRGLEFVTRKITNGVARIKLGIDRELRLGNLESQRDWGFAGDYVKAMWMMLQQDQPDDFVVATGQTQSVRRFCELAFGHVGLDYQRYVVLDERFMRPAEVDLLVGDPAKAHAVLGWQPETTFEQLVTAMVDADIALLKSQV
;
A
#
# COMPACT_ATOMS: atom_id res chain seq x y z
N MET A 1 3.86 -29.48 6.72
CA MET A 1 2.76 -29.00 5.86
C MET A 1 3.03 -27.59 5.33
N ALA A 2 3.19 -26.58 6.20
CA ALA A 2 3.37 -25.19 5.77
C ALA A 2 4.55 -24.96 4.82
N GLU A 3 5.72 -25.54 5.13
CA GLU A 3 6.90 -25.53 4.25
C GLU A 3 6.59 -26.08 2.84
N PHE A 4 5.90 -27.23 2.78
CA PHE A 4 5.48 -27.85 1.52
C PHE A 4 4.55 -26.95 0.70
N LEU A 5 3.59 -26.30 1.37
CA LEU A 5 2.70 -25.33 0.72
C LEU A 5 3.48 -24.10 0.23
N GLY A 6 4.48 -23.61 0.97
CA GLY A 6 5.36 -22.52 0.55
C GLY A 6 6.11 -22.88 -0.74
N LEU A 7 6.75 -24.05 -0.76
CA LEU A 7 7.46 -24.58 -1.94
C LEU A 7 6.52 -24.72 -3.16
N LEU A 8 5.33 -25.29 -2.98
CA LEU A 8 4.36 -25.41 -4.07
C LEU A 8 3.82 -24.04 -4.53
N THR A 9 3.66 -23.09 -3.62
CA THR A 9 3.21 -21.74 -4.00
C THR A 9 4.29 -21.03 -4.80
N ALA A 10 5.56 -21.20 -4.47
CA ALA A 10 6.67 -20.69 -5.26
C ALA A 10 6.70 -21.35 -6.66
N GLU A 11 7.02 -22.64 -6.73
CA GLU A 11 7.46 -23.31 -7.97
C GLU A 11 6.60 -24.53 -8.36
N GLY A 12 5.52 -24.77 -7.61
CA GLY A 12 4.58 -25.85 -7.87
C GLY A 12 3.49 -25.47 -8.88
N TYR A 13 2.98 -26.47 -9.59
CA TYR A 13 1.79 -26.41 -10.42
C TYR A 13 0.82 -27.51 -10.01
N VAL A 14 -0.46 -27.16 -9.84
CA VAL A 14 -1.53 -28.13 -9.52
C VAL A 14 -2.67 -27.95 -10.51
N SER A 15 -2.92 -28.95 -11.34
CA SER A 15 -4.01 -28.92 -12.32
C SER A 15 -5.38 -29.08 -11.67
N GLU A 16 -6.44 -28.70 -12.39
CA GLU A 16 -7.85 -28.92 -11.98
C GLU A 16 -8.18 -30.39 -11.74
N SER A 17 -7.54 -31.28 -12.50
CA SER A 17 -7.68 -32.73 -12.31
C SER A 17 -6.89 -33.27 -11.10
N GLY A 18 -6.17 -32.43 -10.36
CA GLY A 18 -5.33 -32.84 -9.22
C GLY A 18 -3.99 -33.47 -9.62
N LYS A 19 -3.41 -33.09 -10.77
CA LYS A 19 -2.00 -33.42 -11.09
C LYS A 19 -1.10 -32.39 -10.45
N ILE A 20 -0.11 -32.84 -9.69
CA ILE A 20 0.83 -31.97 -8.99
C ILE A 20 2.21 -32.13 -9.63
N GLN A 21 2.84 -31.00 -9.87
CA GLN A 21 4.16 -30.89 -10.45
C GLN A 21 4.94 -29.83 -9.68
N PHE A 22 6.26 -30.02 -9.56
CA PHE A 22 7.16 -29.03 -9.03
C PHE A 22 8.38 -28.90 -9.93
N THR A 23 8.68 -27.68 -10.37
CA THR A 23 9.77 -27.42 -11.32
C THR A 23 10.80 -26.52 -10.65
N ASN A 24 11.99 -27.05 -10.37
CA ASN A 24 13.10 -26.25 -9.86
C ASN A 24 14.43 -26.83 -10.34
N SER A 25 15.45 -25.99 -10.51
CA SER A 25 16.78 -26.43 -10.93
C SER A 25 17.56 -27.13 -9.81
N SER A 26 17.31 -26.79 -8.53
CA SER A 26 17.93 -27.45 -7.38
C SER A 26 17.39 -28.86 -7.20
N VAL A 27 18.30 -29.83 -7.16
CA VAL A 27 18.00 -31.23 -6.86
C VAL A 27 17.51 -31.34 -5.41
N GLU A 28 18.17 -30.64 -4.50
CA GLU A 28 17.90 -30.64 -3.07
C GLU A 28 16.46 -30.20 -2.76
N LEU A 29 15.98 -29.15 -3.44
CA LEU A 29 14.60 -28.70 -3.27
C LEU A 29 13.60 -29.71 -3.83
N ARG A 30 13.90 -30.37 -4.95
CA ARG A 30 13.02 -31.43 -5.50
C ARG A 30 12.97 -32.63 -4.55
N ASP A 31 14.10 -33.07 -4.03
CA ASP A 31 14.17 -34.17 -3.07
C ASP A 31 13.43 -33.82 -1.79
N ARG A 32 13.55 -32.57 -1.31
CA ARG A 32 12.80 -32.08 -0.15
C ARG A 32 11.28 -32.09 -0.40
N VAL A 33 10.82 -31.65 -1.56
CA VAL A 33 9.40 -31.70 -1.94
C VAL A 33 8.90 -33.15 -2.01
N SER A 34 9.70 -34.07 -2.57
CA SER A 34 9.40 -35.51 -2.62
C SER A 34 9.27 -36.12 -1.21
N GLU A 35 10.23 -35.81 -0.33
CA GLU A 35 10.24 -36.27 1.06
C GLU A 35 8.99 -35.78 1.81
N LEU A 36 8.68 -34.48 1.70
CA LEU A 36 7.50 -33.88 2.33
C LEU A 36 6.20 -34.49 1.79
N TRP A 37 6.12 -34.74 0.48
CA TRP A 37 4.97 -35.40 -0.14
C TRP A 37 4.73 -36.81 0.42
N SER A 38 5.80 -37.61 0.51
CA SER A 38 5.76 -38.95 1.09
C SER A 38 5.34 -38.92 2.56
N LYS A 39 5.91 -38.01 3.37
CA LYS A 39 5.59 -37.90 4.80
C LYS A 39 4.18 -37.42 5.08
N LEU A 40 3.69 -36.44 4.31
CA LEU A 40 2.39 -35.81 4.57
C LEU A 40 1.22 -36.61 4.01
N TYR A 41 1.43 -37.31 2.89
CA TYR A 41 0.34 -37.88 2.09
C TYR A 41 0.60 -39.32 1.64
N LEU A 42 1.71 -39.94 2.06
CA LEU A 42 2.10 -41.31 1.70
C LEU A 42 2.20 -41.53 0.18
N GLY A 43 2.43 -40.45 -0.57
CA GLY A 43 2.55 -40.50 -2.02
C GLY A 43 3.99 -40.72 -2.47
N THR A 44 4.16 -41.15 -3.72
CA THR A 44 5.46 -41.32 -4.36
C THR A 44 5.73 -40.19 -5.35
N SER A 45 6.92 -40.14 -5.95
CA SER A 45 7.25 -39.13 -6.94
C SER A 45 8.16 -39.67 -8.03
N THR A 46 8.10 -39.07 -9.21
CA THR A 46 8.99 -39.38 -10.34
C THR A 46 9.58 -38.11 -10.91
N THR A 47 10.87 -38.14 -11.27
CA THR A 47 11.58 -36.99 -11.83
C THR A 47 12.13 -37.33 -13.21
N PRO A 48 11.29 -37.39 -14.26
CA PRO A 48 11.78 -37.48 -15.62
C PRO A 48 12.64 -36.25 -15.96
N LEU A 49 13.73 -36.50 -16.68
CA LEU A 49 14.63 -35.47 -17.17
C LEU A 49 14.06 -34.90 -18.48
N HIS A 50 13.75 -33.61 -18.50
CA HIS A 50 13.31 -32.90 -19.71
C HIS A 50 14.34 -31.85 -20.13
N PRO A 51 14.58 -31.65 -21.45
CA PRO A 51 15.35 -30.51 -21.94
C PRO A 51 14.65 -29.21 -21.54
N SER A 52 15.38 -28.21 -21.03
CA SER A 52 14.76 -26.94 -20.68
C SER A 52 14.23 -26.21 -21.92
N GLY A 53 13.05 -25.59 -21.84
CA GLY A 53 12.45 -24.85 -22.95
C GLY A 53 13.20 -23.57 -23.37
N TRP A 54 14.28 -23.22 -22.67
CA TRP A 54 15.09 -22.02 -22.92
C TRP A 54 16.53 -22.35 -23.38
N ASN A 55 17.02 -23.58 -23.08
CA ASN A 55 18.34 -24.05 -23.48
C ASN A 55 18.34 -25.59 -23.54
N ALA A 56 18.54 -26.16 -24.73
CA ALA A 56 18.54 -27.60 -24.97
C ALA A 56 19.66 -28.36 -24.23
N GLU A 57 20.72 -27.68 -23.79
CA GLU A 57 21.85 -28.27 -23.05
C GLU A 57 21.64 -28.28 -21.53
N ARG A 58 20.61 -27.59 -21.00
CA ARG A 58 20.26 -27.61 -19.59
C ARG A 58 19.08 -28.55 -19.35
N VAL A 59 19.29 -29.54 -18.48
CA VAL A 59 18.23 -30.45 -18.04
C VAL A 59 17.53 -29.85 -16.84
N ALA A 60 16.26 -29.47 -16.98
CA ALA A 60 15.43 -29.06 -15.86
C ALA A 60 14.65 -30.29 -15.39
N GLY A 61 15.03 -30.85 -14.25
CA GLY A 61 14.28 -31.95 -13.65
C GLY A 61 12.91 -31.44 -13.17
N GLN A 62 11.87 -32.10 -13.64
CA GLN A 62 10.49 -31.81 -13.32
C GLN A 62 9.99 -32.91 -12.41
N LEU A 63 9.64 -32.58 -11.17
CA LEU A 63 9.16 -33.54 -10.19
C LEU A 63 7.64 -33.68 -10.35
N TYR A 64 7.17 -34.90 -10.57
CA TYR A 64 5.75 -35.24 -10.57
C TYR A 64 5.42 -35.98 -9.28
N LEU A 65 4.43 -35.49 -8.54
CA LEU A 65 3.96 -36.12 -7.32
C LEU A 65 2.78 -37.06 -7.64
N ILE A 66 2.93 -38.32 -7.24
CA ILE A 66 1.99 -39.41 -7.50
C ILE A 66 1.27 -39.75 -6.20
N GLY A 67 -0.05 -39.79 -6.26
CA GLY A 67 -0.92 -40.14 -5.14
C GLY A 67 -2.38 -39.85 -5.49
N ASP A 68 -3.23 -39.77 -4.47
CA ASP A 68 -4.66 -39.52 -4.64
C ASP A 68 -4.93 -38.15 -5.30
N ARG A 69 -5.72 -38.15 -6.37
CA ARG A 69 -6.15 -36.94 -7.08
C ARG A 69 -7.02 -36.03 -6.23
N ALA A 70 -7.73 -36.56 -5.23
CA ALA A 70 -8.50 -35.76 -4.29
C ALA A 70 -7.61 -34.81 -3.49
N ILE A 71 -6.41 -35.27 -3.08
CA ILE A 71 -5.42 -34.43 -2.40
C ILE A 71 -4.92 -33.33 -3.33
N GLY A 72 -4.67 -33.66 -4.60
CA GLY A 72 -4.30 -32.66 -5.60
C GLY A 72 -5.38 -31.59 -5.80
N ARG A 73 -6.66 -31.97 -5.87
CA ARG A 73 -7.76 -31.00 -5.97
C ARG A 73 -7.86 -30.11 -4.72
N TRP A 74 -7.75 -30.71 -3.53
CA TRP A 74 -7.70 -29.96 -2.28
C TRP A 74 -6.52 -28.98 -2.22
N LEU A 75 -5.33 -29.41 -2.63
CA LEU A 75 -4.16 -28.52 -2.72
C LEU A 75 -4.38 -27.37 -3.71
N ARG A 76 -5.05 -27.62 -4.84
CA ARG A 76 -5.41 -26.56 -5.79
C ARG A 76 -6.34 -25.53 -5.14
N GLU A 77 -7.38 -25.98 -4.43
CA GLU A 77 -8.28 -25.10 -3.68
C GLU A 77 -7.51 -24.24 -2.66
N GLN A 78 -6.45 -24.77 -2.04
CA GLN A 78 -5.65 -23.98 -1.12
C GLN A 78 -4.77 -22.95 -1.85
N LEU A 79 -4.07 -23.37 -2.92
CA LEU A 79 -2.99 -22.63 -3.56
C LEU A 79 -3.47 -21.63 -4.62
N TYR A 80 -4.67 -21.81 -5.19
CA TYR A 80 -5.19 -21.01 -6.30
C TYR A 80 -6.52 -20.35 -5.94
N ALA A 81 -6.75 -19.16 -6.48
CA ALA A 81 -8.06 -18.53 -6.52
C ALA A 81 -8.83 -18.93 -7.80
N ASP A 82 -10.11 -18.57 -7.87
CA ASP A 82 -11.01 -18.96 -8.96
C ASP A 82 -10.56 -18.42 -10.32
N ASN A 83 -9.84 -17.29 -10.31
CA ASN A 83 -9.22 -16.69 -11.50
C ASN A 83 -7.89 -17.36 -11.91
N GLY A 84 -7.51 -18.47 -11.28
CA GLY A 84 -6.32 -19.25 -11.60
C GLY A 84 -5.00 -18.65 -11.10
N PHE A 85 -5.02 -17.52 -10.40
CA PHE A 85 -3.82 -16.96 -9.79
C PHE A 85 -3.50 -17.65 -8.47
N LYS A 86 -2.20 -17.84 -8.19
CA LYS A 86 -1.74 -18.38 -6.91
C LYS A 86 -2.08 -17.44 -5.76
N ARG A 87 -2.23 -17.97 -4.55
CA ARG A 87 -2.44 -17.20 -3.31
C ARG A 87 -1.70 -17.85 -2.15
N VAL A 88 -1.51 -17.08 -1.08
CA VAL A 88 -1.17 -17.69 0.21
C VAL A 88 -2.40 -18.49 0.69
N PRO A 89 -2.26 -19.78 1.05
CA PRO A 89 -3.39 -20.57 1.52
C PRO A 89 -4.09 -19.94 2.73
N ARG A 90 -5.43 -19.98 2.75
CA ARG A 90 -6.24 -19.45 3.88
C ARG A 90 -5.85 -20.09 5.21
N LEU A 91 -5.49 -21.38 5.19
CA LEU A 91 -5.01 -22.10 6.37
C LEU A 91 -3.68 -21.55 6.91
N VAL A 92 -2.84 -20.95 6.06
CA VAL A 92 -1.58 -20.31 6.48
C VAL A 92 -1.86 -18.90 7.01
N LEU A 93 -2.71 -18.14 6.31
CA LEU A 93 -3.08 -16.78 6.74
C LEU A 93 -3.67 -16.77 8.15
N ASN A 94 -4.49 -17.76 8.49
CA ASN A 94 -5.15 -17.88 9.79
C ASN A 94 -4.41 -18.79 10.78
N SER A 95 -3.10 -18.98 10.60
CA SER A 95 -2.28 -19.83 11.48
C SER A 95 -1.39 -19.04 12.42
N THR A 96 -0.67 -19.74 13.30
CA THR A 96 0.30 -19.14 14.22
C THR A 96 1.52 -18.60 13.45
N LEU A 97 2.24 -17.65 14.05
CA LEU A 97 3.45 -17.06 13.47
C LEU A 97 4.49 -18.11 13.06
N ASP A 98 4.63 -19.20 13.81
CA ASP A 98 5.60 -20.25 13.47
C ASP A 98 5.21 -21.02 12.20
N ILE A 99 3.91 -21.24 11.98
CA ILE A 99 3.40 -21.89 10.76
C ILE A 99 3.60 -20.95 9.57
N GLN A 100 3.32 -19.65 9.75
CA GLN A 100 3.56 -18.63 8.72
C GLN A 100 5.04 -18.50 8.37
N ARG A 101 5.94 -18.51 9.35
CA ARG A 101 7.40 -18.54 9.15
C ARG A 101 7.84 -19.76 8.36
N ALA A 102 7.33 -20.94 8.71
CA ALA A 102 7.66 -22.17 7.98
C ALA A 102 7.17 -22.13 6.52
N TYR A 103 6.00 -21.54 6.27
CA TYR A 103 5.51 -21.30 4.91
C TYR A 103 6.42 -20.33 4.13
N LEU A 104 6.75 -19.17 4.71
CA LEU A 104 7.64 -18.20 4.07
C LEU A 104 9.02 -18.79 3.78
N ALA A 105 9.59 -19.57 4.72
CA ALA A 105 10.86 -20.25 4.51
C ALA A 105 10.80 -21.18 3.28
N GLY A 106 9.74 -21.97 3.15
CA GLY A 106 9.52 -22.80 1.96
C GLY A 106 9.33 -21.98 0.67
N TYR A 107 8.59 -20.87 0.75
CA TYR A 107 8.39 -19.97 -0.39
C TYR A 107 9.69 -19.33 -0.87
N HIS A 108 10.47 -18.74 0.05
CA HIS A 108 11.76 -18.13 -0.25
C HIS A 108 12.80 -19.13 -0.75
N ALA A 109 12.75 -20.38 -0.29
CA ALA A 109 13.60 -21.44 -0.81
C ALA A 109 13.34 -21.69 -2.30
N GLY A 110 12.09 -21.60 -2.75
CA GLY A 110 11.69 -21.79 -4.15
C GLY A 110 11.89 -20.57 -5.05
N ASP A 111 11.30 -19.43 -4.68
CA ASP A 111 11.12 -18.24 -5.55
C ASP A 111 11.89 -17.00 -5.04
N GLY A 112 12.69 -17.14 -3.97
CA GLY A 112 13.49 -16.04 -3.43
C GLY A 112 14.61 -15.62 -4.38
N LEU A 113 14.62 -14.34 -4.78
CA LEU A 113 15.76 -13.75 -5.49
C LEU A 113 16.97 -13.66 -4.54
N LYS A 114 17.98 -14.51 -4.77
CA LYS A 114 19.19 -14.61 -3.92
C LYS A 114 20.21 -13.49 -4.15
N ALA A 115 19.94 -12.54 -5.03
CA ALA A 115 20.84 -11.43 -5.34
C ALA A 115 20.48 -10.20 -4.47
N GLY A 116 21.25 -9.95 -3.41
CA GLY A 116 21.13 -8.74 -2.59
C GLY A 116 21.21 -8.97 -1.09
N ASN A 117 20.97 -7.90 -0.34
CA ASN A 117 21.04 -7.82 1.13
C ASN A 117 19.68 -8.00 1.83
N GLY A 118 18.64 -8.41 1.10
CA GLY A 118 17.26 -8.53 1.57
C GLY A 118 16.50 -9.65 0.87
N GLU A 119 15.27 -9.91 1.32
CA GLU A 119 14.39 -10.92 0.72
C GLU A 119 13.53 -10.25 -0.36
N SER A 120 13.75 -10.63 -1.63
CA SER A 120 13.00 -10.12 -2.77
C SER A 120 12.25 -11.23 -3.50
N ILE A 121 10.99 -10.98 -3.83
CA ILE A 121 10.10 -11.90 -4.53
C ILE A 121 9.42 -11.16 -5.67
N LYS A 122 9.13 -11.87 -6.76
CA LYS A 122 8.36 -11.33 -7.87
C LYS A 122 7.25 -12.28 -8.28
N THR A 123 6.02 -11.78 -8.28
CA THR A 123 4.85 -12.57 -8.69
C THR A 123 3.95 -11.77 -9.63
N ASN A 124 3.21 -12.44 -10.51
CA ASN A 124 2.13 -11.82 -11.29
C ASN A 124 0.76 -11.92 -10.61
N SER A 125 0.68 -12.55 -9.44
CA SER A 125 -0.56 -12.65 -8.66
C SER A 125 -0.64 -11.53 -7.63
N ALA A 126 -1.63 -10.65 -7.80
CA ALA A 126 -1.95 -9.62 -6.81
C ALA A 126 -2.38 -10.24 -5.46
N LEU A 127 -3.07 -11.38 -5.50
CA LEU A 127 -3.53 -12.08 -4.29
C LEU A 127 -2.38 -12.68 -3.50
N LEU A 128 -1.39 -13.27 -4.20
CA LEU A 128 -0.19 -13.80 -3.56
C LEU A 128 0.64 -12.66 -2.97
N ALA A 129 0.80 -11.55 -3.71
CA ALA A 129 1.50 -10.38 -3.22
C ALA A 129 0.89 -9.84 -1.91
N GLN A 130 -0.42 -9.66 -1.87
CA GLN A 130 -1.13 -9.20 -0.67
C GLN A 130 -0.97 -10.16 0.51
N GLY A 131 -1.12 -11.47 0.28
CA GLY A 131 -0.94 -12.47 1.32
C GLY A 131 0.48 -12.46 1.89
N LEU A 132 1.51 -12.34 1.04
CA LEU A 132 2.90 -12.25 1.49
C LEU A 132 3.16 -10.96 2.28
N CYS A 133 2.62 -9.82 1.85
CA CYS A 133 2.69 -8.57 2.60
C CYS A 133 2.11 -8.73 4.01
N LEU A 134 0.92 -9.34 4.13
CA LEU A 134 0.29 -9.59 5.42
C LEU A 134 1.17 -10.48 6.33
N LEU A 135 1.74 -11.55 5.78
CA LEU A 135 2.64 -12.44 6.54
C LEU A 135 3.90 -11.70 7.04
N TYR A 136 4.45 -10.78 6.24
CA TYR A 136 5.58 -9.94 6.66
C TYR A 136 5.17 -9.00 7.79
N THR A 137 4.05 -8.30 7.65
CA THR A 137 3.55 -7.35 8.65
C THR A 137 3.27 -8.03 9.98
N GLN A 138 2.66 -9.23 9.98
CA GLN A 138 2.40 -10.01 11.20
C GLN A 138 3.70 -10.43 11.92
N GLN A 139 4.82 -10.48 11.21
CA GLN A 139 6.15 -10.73 11.77
C GLN A 139 6.91 -9.45 12.14
N GLY A 140 6.26 -8.29 12.12
CA GLY A 140 6.89 -6.99 12.37
C GLY A 140 7.86 -6.56 11.27
N ARG A 141 7.79 -7.17 10.08
CA ARG A 141 8.68 -6.89 8.96
C ARG A 141 8.02 -5.87 8.04
N GLN A 142 8.75 -4.81 7.70
CA GLN A 142 8.33 -3.89 6.66
C GLN A 142 8.66 -4.46 5.28
N CYS A 143 7.74 -4.32 4.34
CA CYS A 143 7.95 -4.66 2.94
C CYS A 143 7.53 -3.50 2.04
N SER A 144 8.30 -3.29 0.97
CA SER A 144 7.94 -2.38 -0.12
C SER A 144 7.45 -3.19 -1.31
N VAL A 145 6.42 -2.66 -1.99
CA VAL A 145 5.85 -3.28 -3.19
C VAL A 145 6.08 -2.36 -4.38
N TYR A 146 6.71 -2.90 -5.42
CA TYR A 146 6.90 -2.24 -6.70
C TYR A 146 6.08 -2.95 -7.76
N ILE A 147 5.40 -2.16 -8.60
CA ILE A 147 4.58 -2.67 -9.69
C ILE A 147 5.34 -2.46 -10.99
N GLU A 148 5.53 -3.54 -11.74
CA GLU A 148 6.16 -3.51 -13.06
C GLU A 148 5.17 -4.01 -14.11
N HIS A 149 4.93 -3.20 -15.13
CA HIS A 149 4.10 -3.58 -16.28
C HIS A 149 5.01 -4.08 -17.41
N ARG A 150 4.76 -5.31 -17.89
CA ARG A 150 5.45 -5.92 -19.05
C ARG A 150 4.41 -6.31 -20.09
N GLY A 151 4.15 -5.40 -21.04
CA GLY A 151 3.03 -5.54 -21.96
C GLY A 151 1.71 -5.52 -21.18
N GLU A 152 0.85 -6.50 -21.41
CA GLU A 152 -0.45 -6.63 -20.70
C GLU A 152 -0.33 -7.28 -19.31
N ARG A 153 0.86 -7.76 -18.91
CA ARG A 153 1.06 -8.44 -17.63
C ARG A 153 1.60 -7.49 -16.57
N THR A 154 0.96 -7.50 -15.41
CA THR A 154 1.41 -6.80 -14.21
C THR A 154 2.17 -7.76 -13.30
N TYR A 155 3.34 -7.33 -12.86
CA TYR A 155 4.16 -8.04 -11.88
C TYR A 155 4.32 -7.18 -10.62
N TYR A 156 4.27 -7.84 -9.48
CA TYR A 156 4.45 -7.28 -8.15
C TYR A 156 5.78 -7.78 -7.62
N GLN A 157 6.72 -6.86 -7.39
CA GLN A 157 7.99 -7.14 -6.74
C GLN A 157 7.91 -6.68 -5.29
N LEU A 158 8.06 -7.62 -4.36
CA LEU A 158 8.08 -7.36 -2.93
C LEU A 158 9.52 -7.37 -2.46
N ASN A 159 9.92 -6.37 -1.69
CA ASN A 159 11.22 -6.32 -1.04
C ASN A 159 11.03 -6.15 0.46
N SER A 160 11.55 -7.09 1.24
CA SER A 160 11.61 -7.00 2.69
C SER A 160 13.07 -6.90 3.13
N ALA A 161 13.33 -6.13 4.19
CA ALA A 161 14.57 -6.30 4.94
C ALA A 161 14.68 -7.76 5.40
N SER A 162 15.88 -8.36 5.31
CA SER A 162 16.09 -9.74 5.73
C SER A 162 15.77 -9.89 7.22
N ALA A 163 15.27 -11.06 7.62
CA ALA A 163 14.97 -11.37 9.02
C ALA A 163 16.22 -11.59 9.90
N GLN A 164 17.43 -11.47 9.33
CA GLN A 164 18.68 -11.55 10.10
C GLN A 164 18.82 -10.29 10.95
N GLU A 165 19.07 -10.48 12.25
CA GLU A 165 19.40 -9.38 13.16
C GLU A 165 20.53 -8.53 12.56
N LEU A 166 20.25 -7.23 12.48
CA LEU A 166 21.13 -6.18 12.01
C LEU A 166 22.30 -5.97 12.99
N GLU A 167 23.11 -6.98 13.30
CA GLU A 167 24.23 -6.79 14.23
C GLU A 167 25.30 -5.83 13.66
N GLN A 168 25.35 -5.62 12.34
CA GLN A 168 26.46 -4.87 11.72
C GLN A 168 26.07 -3.89 10.61
N LYS A 169 24.81 -3.79 10.20
CA LYS A 169 24.38 -2.86 9.12
C LYS A 169 23.68 -1.64 9.72
N GLY A 170 24.23 -0.45 9.48
CA GLY A 170 23.74 0.81 10.06
C GLY A 170 24.55 1.35 11.24
N GLN A 171 25.67 0.71 11.62
CA GLN A 171 26.59 1.27 12.63
C GLN A 171 27.09 2.68 12.28
N HIS A 172 27.20 3.02 11.00
CA HIS A 172 27.54 4.38 10.55
C HIS A 172 26.38 5.39 10.72
N LEU A 173 25.16 4.92 10.99
CA LEU A 173 23.99 5.74 11.33
C LEU A 173 23.83 5.91 12.85
N HIS A 174 24.51 5.09 13.66
CA HIS A 174 24.60 5.28 15.10
C HIS A 174 25.41 6.55 15.40
N LYS A 175 24.72 7.61 15.85
CA LYS A 175 25.37 8.81 16.36
C LYS A 175 25.77 8.58 17.83
N PRO A 176 26.98 9.02 18.26
CA PRO A 176 27.38 8.93 19.67
C PRO A 176 26.35 9.60 20.58
N ALA A 177 26.09 9.03 21.74
CA ALA A 177 25.04 9.49 22.66
C ALA A 177 25.21 10.97 23.08
N GLU A 178 26.45 11.48 23.11
CA GLU A 178 26.74 12.89 23.34
C GLU A 178 26.16 13.85 22.27
N ASN A 179 25.80 13.34 21.09
CA ASN A 179 25.20 14.12 19.99
C ASN A 179 23.67 14.00 19.92
N ILE A 180 23.06 13.22 20.81
CA ILE A 180 21.60 13.09 20.91
C ILE A 180 21.08 14.21 21.80
N ARG A 181 20.47 15.23 21.18
CA ARG A 181 19.95 16.40 21.92
C ARG A 181 18.63 16.14 22.63
N ARG A 182 17.84 15.17 22.16
CA ARG A 182 16.55 14.76 22.75
C ARG A 182 16.09 13.43 22.14
N ILE A 183 15.51 12.55 22.96
CA ILE A 183 14.72 11.40 22.52
C ILE A 183 13.33 11.64 23.11
N ASP A 184 12.34 11.78 22.24
CA ASP A 184 10.94 11.84 22.66
C ASP A 184 10.34 10.45 22.58
N GLU A 185 9.59 10.06 23.61
CA GLU A 185 8.76 8.86 23.52
C GLU A 185 7.71 9.06 22.42
N PRO A 186 7.48 8.06 21.55
CA PRO A 186 6.40 8.15 20.58
C PRO A 186 5.10 8.37 21.34
N ALA A 187 4.39 9.44 21.00
CA ALA A 187 3.05 9.66 21.51
C ALA A 187 2.23 8.40 21.20
N THR A 188 1.71 7.73 22.23
CA THR A 188 0.72 6.69 22.10
C THR A 188 -0.54 7.31 21.50
N ALA A 189 -0.58 7.36 20.18
CA ALA A 189 -1.80 7.68 19.45
C ALA A 189 -2.66 6.42 19.47
N ASP A 190 -3.53 6.34 20.47
CA ASP A 190 -4.74 5.50 20.46
C ASP A 190 -5.69 5.99 19.35
N GLU A 191 -5.29 5.87 18.09
CA GLU A 191 -6.17 6.16 16.96
C GLU A 191 -6.86 4.88 16.48
N TRP A 192 -8.18 4.90 16.55
CA TRP A 192 -9.07 3.87 16.04
C TRP A 192 -8.95 3.78 14.51
N VAL A 193 -8.59 2.61 14.00
CA VAL A 193 -8.74 2.26 12.59
C VAL A 193 -10.02 1.44 12.47
N PHE A 194 -11.03 1.97 11.77
CA PHE A 194 -12.19 1.19 11.38
C PHE A 194 -11.86 0.42 10.10
N ASP A 195 -12.01 -0.90 10.14
CA ASP A 195 -12.05 -1.78 8.98
C ASP A 195 -13.48 -2.32 8.89
N ILE A 196 -14.17 -2.07 7.77
CA ILE A 196 -15.53 -2.56 7.53
C ILE A 196 -15.49 -3.24 6.16
N GLU A 197 -15.61 -4.56 6.08
CA GLU A 197 -15.49 -5.31 4.83
C GLU A 197 -16.84 -5.35 4.07
N THR A 198 -16.84 -5.15 2.74
CA THR A 198 -17.99 -5.45 1.85
C THR A 198 -17.74 -6.71 1.02
N GLU A 199 -18.80 -7.29 0.42
CA GLU A 199 -18.84 -8.60 -0.25
C GLU A 199 -17.74 -8.88 -1.31
N SER A 200 -17.13 -7.85 -1.89
CA SER A 200 -16.01 -7.95 -2.83
C SER A 200 -14.65 -8.24 -2.16
N GLY A 201 -14.55 -8.26 -0.83
CA GLY A 201 -13.28 -8.29 -0.09
C GLY A 201 -12.49 -6.99 -0.22
N VAL A 202 -13.14 -5.92 -0.69
CA VAL A 202 -12.58 -4.57 -0.79
C VAL A 202 -13.60 -3.61 -0.20
N PHE A 203 -13.24 -2.96 0.90
CA PHE A 203 -13.92 -1.75 1.33
C PHE A 203 -13.53 -0.59 0.43
N CYS A 204 -14.44 -0.15 -0.43
CA CYS A 204 -14.34 1.13 -1.11
C CYS A 204 -15.06 2.24 -0.33
N ALA A 205 -14.91 2.29 1.00
CA ALA A 205 -14.85 3.58 1.68
C ALA A 205 -13.40 3.98 1.99
N GLY A 206 -12.48 3.54 1.14
CA GLY A 206 -11.46 4.44 0.61
C GLY A 206 -12.05 5.16 -0.58
N VAL A 207 -12.32 6.46 -0.41
CA VAL A 207 -12.03 7.47 -1.42
C VAL A 207 -11.28 6.90 -2.63
N GLY A 208 -11.90 6.87 -3.81
CA GLY A 208 -11.22 6.48 -5.06
C GLY A 208 -9.92 7.26 -5.28
N ARG A 209 -9.13 6.89 -6.29
CA ARG A 209 -7.73 7.35 -6.58
C ARG A 209 -7.39 8.84 -6.41
N ILE A 210 -8.33 9.73 -6.18
CA ILE A 210 -8.13 11.16 -6.13
C ILE A 210 -9.07 11.81 -5.12
N ILE A 211 -8.56 12.22 -3.95
CA ILE A 211 -9.15 13.32 -3.19
C ILE A 211 -8.06 14.13 -2.48
N VAL A 212 -8.12 15.46 -2.62
CA VAL A 212 -7.48 16.39 -1.70
C VAL A 212 -8.55 17.06 -0.84
N HIS A 213 -8.93 16.41 0.26
CA HIS A 213 -9.88 16.97 1.22
C HIS A 213 -9.12 17.65 2.36
N ASN A 214 -9.66 18.75 2.84
CA ASN A 214 -8.98 19.60 3.82
C ASN A 214 -9.91 19.94 4.98
N SER A 215 -9.30 20.35 6.08
CA SER A 215 -10.02 20.80 7.27
C SER A 215 -9.02 21.53 8.18
N PRO A 216 -9.51 22.21 9.23
CA PRO A 216 -8.69 22.65 10.36
C PRO A 216 -7.94 21.54 11.12
N ARG A 217 -8.03 20.28 10.69
CA ARG A 217 -7.28 19.14 11.24
C ARG A 217 -6.24 18.58 10.25
N ARG A 218 -6.12 19.14 9.04
CA ARG A 218 -5.13 18.72 8.05
C ARG A 218 -3.69 18.90 8.58
N GLY A 219 -2.79 17.97 8.28
CA GLY A 219 -1.37 18.09 8.64
C GLY A 219 -0.67 19.27 7.97
N LEU A 220 0.31 19.86 8.66
CA LEU A 220 1.03 21.10 8.26
C LEU A 220 1.91 20.92 7.02
N GLU A 221 2.28 19.69 6.69
CA GLU A 221 3.07 19.31 5.52
C GLU A 221 2.30 19.50 4.20
N PHE A 222 0.97 19.53 4.23
CA PHE A 222 0.13 19.74 3.05
C PHE A 222 -0.03 21.22 2.73
N VAL A 223 0.00 21.55 1.44
CA VAL A 223 0.02 22.94 0.95
C VAL A 223 -1.12 23.81 1.50
N THR A 224 -2.33 23.29 1.62
CA THR A 224 -3.50 24.03 2.14
C THR A 224 -3.28 24.47 3.58
N ARG A 225 -2.88 23.54 4.46
CA ARG A 225 -2.62 23.84 5.87
C ARG A 225 -1.35 24.66 6.06
N LYS A 226 -0.31 24.40 5.26
CA LYS A 226 0.88 25.24 5.22
C LYS A 226 0.54 26.69 4.92
N ILE A 227 -0.38 26.94 3.98
CA ILE A 227 -0.86 28.30 3.67
C ILE A 227 -1.63 28.89 4.83
N THR A 228 -2.66 28.22 5.36
CA THR A 228 -3.50 28.81 6.42
C THR A 228 -2.73 29.05 7.71
N ASN A 229 -1.84 28.13 8.10
CA ASN A 229 -0.96 28.30 9.24
C ASN A 229 0.05 29.44 9.01
N GLY A 230 0.65 29.51 7.81
CA GLY A 230 1.56 30.59 7.44
C GLY A 230 0.89 31.96 7.49
N VAL A 231 -0.32 32.08 6.93
CA VAL A 231 -1.13 33.30 6.98
C VAL A 231 -1.41 33.70 8.43
N ALA A 232 -1.82 32.75 9.28
CA ALA A 232 -2.08 33.01 10.69
C ALA A 232 -0.82 33.49 11.43
N ARG A 233 0.33 32.84 11.22
CA ARG A 233 1.62 33.23 11.81
C ARG A 233 2.08 34.61 11.36
N ILE A 234 1.92 34.94 10.08
CA ILE A 234 2.23 36.26 9.52
C ILE A 234 1.30 37.34 10.10
N LYS A 235 -0.01 37.06 10.18
CA LYS A 235 -0.99 37.99 10.75
C LYS A 235 -0.70 38.32 12.22
N LEU A 236 -0.18 37.34 12.96
CA LEU A 236 0.23 37.50 14.37
C LEU A 236 1.65 38.05 14.53
N GLY A 237 2.36 38.36 13.45
CA GLY A 237 3.71 38.92 13.48
C GLY A 237 4.81 37.93 13.87
N ILE A 238 4.52 36.63 13.84
CA ILE A 238 5.47 35.56 14.19
C ILE A 238 6.45 35.33 13.04
N ASP A 239 5.92 35.22 11.82
CA ASP A 239 6.70 35.03 10.59
C ASP A 239 6.56 36.25 9.67
N ARG A 240 7.51 36.42 8.76
CA ARG A 240 7.53 37.54 7.80
C ARG A 240 7.15 37.15 6.38
N GLU A 241 7.28 35.88 6.02
CA GLU A 241 7.08 35.37 4.66
C GLU A 241 6.62 33.91 4.69
N LEU A 242 5.97 33.47 3.61
CA LEU A 242 5.54 32.09 3.38
C LEU A 242 6.19 31.56 2.10
N ARG A 243 7.01 30.50 2.23
CA ARG A 243 7.71 29.90 1.08
C ARG A 243 6.91 28.76 0.46
N LEU A 244 6.60 28.83 -0.84
CA LEU A 244 5.81 27.83 -1.58
C LEU A 244 6.51 27.37 -2.87
N GLY A 245 6.03 26.27 -3.43
CA GLY A 245 6.44 25.76 -4.74
C GLY A 245 5.55 26.34 -5.85
N ASN A 246 5.03 25.47 -6.73
CA ASN A 246 4.21 25.89 -7.86
C ASN A 246 2.84 26.47 -7.42
N LEU A 247 2.58 27.73 -7.77
CA LEU A 247 1.30 28.40 -7.49
C LEU A 247 0.24 28.11 -8.56
N GLU A 248 0.64 27.60 -9.72
CA GLU A 248 -0.25 27.32 -10.85
C GLU A 248 -0.89 25.94 -10.78
N SER A 249 -0.39 25.05 -9.92
CA SER A 249 -0.98 23.73 -9.69
C SER A 249 -2.45 23.86 -9.28
N GLN A 250 -3.34 23.14 -9.96
CA GLN A 250 -4.78 23.17 -9.74
C GLN A 250 -5.30 21.87 -9.15
N ARG A 251 -6.15 21.98 -8.12
CA ARG A 251 -6.74 20.83 -7.43
C ARG A 251 -8.22 21.06 -7.16
N ASP A 252 -8.95 19.97 -7.13
CA ASP A 252 -10.27 19.87 -6.52
C ASP A 252 -10.12 19.71 -5.00
N TRP A 253 -10.46 20.77 -4.26
CA TRP A 253 -10.33 20.85 -2.81
C TRP A 253 -11.70 20.88 -2.13
N GLY A 254 -12.05 19.80 -1.47
CA GLY A 254 -13.27 19.69 -0.67
C GLY A 254 -13.02 19.69 0.84
N PHE A 255 -14.10 19.81 1.62
CA PHE A 255 -14.06 19.76 3.08
C PHE A 255 -14.15 18.32 3.59
N ALA A 256 -13.26 17.92 4.50
CA ALA A 256 -13.21 16.55 5.02
C ALA A 256 -14.52 16.08 5.66
N GLY A 257 -15.29 16.99 6.29
CA GLY A 257 -16.59 16.65 6.90
C GLY A 257 -17.63 16.16 5.88
N ASP A 258 -17.69 16.80 4.72
CA ASP A 258 -18.61 16.39 3.64
C ASP A 258 -18.21 15.03 3.07
N TYR A 259 -16.91 14.74 3.06
CA TYR A 259 -16.35 13.53 2.48
C TYR A 259 -16.55 12.32 3.39
N VAL A 260 -16.43 12.47 4.71
CA VAL A 260 -16.75 11.38 5.64
C VAL A 260 -18.26 11.07 5.65
N LYS A 261 -19.11 12.06 5.38
CA LYS A 261 -20.54 11.82 5.16
C LYS A 261 -20.76 10.95 3.92
N ALA A 262 -20.03 11.18 2.82
CA ALA A 262 -20.09 10.31 1.64
C ALA A 262 -19.70 8.87 1.99
N MET A 263 -18.61 8.67 2.74
CA MET A 263 -18.17 7.34 3.19
C MET A 263 -19.29 6.64 3.96
N TRP A 264 -19.91 7.32 4.93
CA TRP A 264 -21.04 6.76 5.67
C TRP A 264 -22.23 6.41 4.76
N MET A 265 -22.57 7.28 3.80
CA MET A 265 -23.67 7.06 2.85
C MET A 265 -23.46 5.83 1.95
N MET A 266 -22.21 5.53 1.58
CA MET A 266 -21.87 4.32 0.82
C MET A 266 -22.18 3.05 1.61
N LEU A 267 -22.00 3.06 2.94
CA LEU A 267 -22.31 1.92 3.80
C LEU A 267 -23.80 1.69 4.02
N GLN A 268 -24.64 2.63 3.61
CA GLN A 268 -26.08 2.51 3.72
C GLN A 268 -26.72 1.90 2.47
N GLN A 269 -25.94 1.58 1.43
CA GLN A 269 -26.46 1.03 0.17
C GLN A 269 -26.70 -0.47 0.27
N ASP A 270 -27.75 -0.97 -0.39
CA ASP A 270 -28.10 -2.40 -0.43
C ASP A 270 -27.07 -3.26 -1.19
N GLN A 271 -26.30 -2.65 -2.09
CA GLN A 271 -25.28 -3.30 -2.92
C GLN A 271 -23.97 -2.53 -2.83
N PRO A 272 -22.83 -3.22 -2.66
CA PRO A 272 -21.52 -2.56 -2.62
C PRO A 272 -21.13 -2.04 -4.01
N ASP A 273 -20.57 -0.83 -4.07
CA ASP A 273 -20.17 -0.18 -5.32
C ASP A 273 -19.10 0.91 -5.08
N ASP A 274 -18.47 1.39 -6.15
CA ASP A 274 -17.39 2.37 -6.14
C ASP A 274 -17.87 3.78 -6.53
N PHE A 275 -17.41 4.80 -5.81
CA PHE A 275 -17.83 6.20 -6.03
C PHE A 275 -16.64 7.17 -6.08
N VAL A 276 -16.70 8.11 -7.01
CA VAL A 276 -15.86 9.31 -7.00
C VAL A 276 -16.55 10.36 -6.12
N VAL A 277 -15.83 10.85 -5.10
CA VAL A 277 -16.30 11.89 -4.19
C VAL A 277 -15.42 13.11 -4.40
N ALA A 278 -15.99 14.19 -4.93
CA ALA A 278 -15.25 15.36 -5.37
C ALA A 278 -16.16 16.59 -5.38
N THR A 279 -15.60 17.80 -5.45
CA THR A 279 -16.41 19.00 -5.62
C THR A 279 -16.81 19.23 -7.08
N GLY A 280 -16.04 18.67 -8.03
CA GLY A 280 -16.21 18.93 -9.46
C GLY A 280 -15.62 20.26 -9.92
N GLN A 281 -14.94 20.98 -9.02
CA GLN A 281 -14.39 22.31 -9.29
C GLN A 281 -12.90 22.35 -8.94
N THR A 282 -12.10 23.03 -9.76
CA THR A 282 -10.67 23.19 -9.51
C THR A 282 -10.30 24.59 -9.10
N GLN A 283 -9.28 24.67 -8.25
CA GLN A 283 -8.74 25.92 -7.74
C GLN A 283 -7.21 25.84 -7.78
N SER A 284 -6.56 26.95 -8.13
CA SER A 284 -5.10 27.04 -8.11
C SER A 284 -4.59 27.30 -6.70
N VAL A 285 -3.35 26.91 -6.43
CA VAL A 285 -2.64 27.29 -5.19
C VAL A 285 -2.58 28.81 -5.05
N ARG A 286 -2.41 29.54 -6.16
CA ARG A 286 -2.50 31.01 -6.21
C ARG A 286 -3.84 31.52 -5.67
N ARG A 287 -4.96 30.98 -6.14
CA ARG A 287 -6.30 31.39 -5.71
C ARG A 287 -6.53 31.09 -4.22
N PHE A 288 -5.98 29.98 -3.73
CA PHE A 288 -5.98 29.66 -2.29
C PHE A 288 -5.25 30.75 -1.49
N CYS A 289 -4.05 31.15 -1.91
CA CYS A 289 -3.30 32.23 -1.27
C CYS A 289 -4.07 33.55 -1.28
N GLU A 290 -4.67 33.94 -2.41
CA GLU A 290 -5.47 35.15 -2.53
C GLU A 290 -6.61 35.19 -1.50
N LEU A 291 -7.38 34.11 -1.40
CA LEU A 291 -8.47 34.01 -0.44
C LEU A 291 -7.97 34.02 1.01
N ALA A 292 -6.94 33.22 1.32
CA ALA A 292 -6.45 33.08 2.68
C ALA A 292 -5.84 34.38 3.23
N PHE A 293 -4.97 35.05 2.45
CA PHE A 293 -4.40 36.34 2.83
C PHE A 293 -5.47 37.45 2.81
N GLY A 294 -6.36 37.44 1.82
CA GLY A 294 -7.46 38.41 1.72
C GLY A 294 -8.38 38.37 2.94
N HIS A 295 -8.68 37.18 3.47
CA HIS A 295 -9.50 36.99 4.67
C HIS A 295 -8.94 37.72 5.91
N VAL A 296 -7.61 37.86 6.01
CA VAL A 296 -6.95 38.58 7.11
C VAL A 296 -6.54 40.01 6.74
N GLY A 297 -7.00 40.52 5.59
CA GLY A 297 -6.70 41.86 5.10
C GLY A 297 -5.23 42.05 4.67
N LEU A 298 -4.60 41.00 4.15
CA LEU A 298 -3.23 41.03 3.65
C LEU A 298 -3.20 40.73 2.14
N ASP A 299 -2.19 41.27 1.46
CA ASP A 299 -1.91 40.97 0.05
C ASP A 299 -0.85 39.87 -0.02
N TYR A 300 -1.23 38.70 -0.55
CA TYR A 300 -0.34 37.54 -0.65
C TYR A 300 0.96 37.83 -1.40
N GLN A 301 0.95 38.75 -2.39
CA GLN A 301 2.13 39.04 -3.22
C GLN A 301 3.28 39.62 -2.41
N ARG A 302 2.98 40.24 -1.25
CA ARG A 302 3.97 40.81 -0.35
C ARG A 302 4.66 39.79 0.55
N TYR A 303 4.05 38.61 0.71
CA TYR A 303 4.45 37.64 1.73
C TYR A 303 4.82 36.27 1.15
N VAL A 304 4.25 35.90 0.00
CA VAL A 304 4.52 34.61 -0.64
C VAL A 304 5.79 34.69 -1.47
N VAL A 305 6.73 33.79 -1.19
CA VAL A 305 8.01 33.67 -1.90
C VAL A 305 8.08 32.28 -2.55
N LEU A 306 8.43 32.22 -3.83
CA LEU A 306 8.67 30.94 -4.50
C LEU A 306 10.02 30.36 -4.08
N ASP A 307 10.07 29.07 -3.82
CA ASP A 307 11.27 28.36 -3.38
C ASP A 307 11.38 27.02 -4.13
N GLU A 308 12.49 26.85 -4.85
CA GLU A 308 12.76 25.67 -5.68
C GLU A 308 12.73 24.36 -4.88
N ARG A 309 13.01 24.41 -3.57
CA ARG A 309 12.95 23.22 -2.70
C ARG A 309 11.56 22.62 -2.57
N PHE A 310 10.51 23.39 -2.89
CA PHE A 310 9.12 22.92 -2.89
C PHE A 310 8.59 22.61 -4.30
N MET A 311 9.41 22.79 -5.34
CA MET A 311 9.06 22.38 -6.71
C MET A 311 9.24 20.87 -6.87
N ARG A 312 8.28 20.22 -7.53
CA ARG A 312 8.36 18.79 -7.82
C ARG A 312 8.99 18.60 -9.21
N PRO A 313 9.97 17.68 -9.37
CA PRO A 313 10.57 17.39 -10.68
C PRO A 313 9.55 16.90 -11.73
N ALA A 314 8.49 16.23 -11.27
CA ALA A 314 7.32 15.89 -12.06
C ALA A 314 6.09 16.37 -11.29
N GLU A 315 5.46 17.43 -11.80
CA GLU A 315 4.25 18.02 -11.20
C GLU A 315 3.00 17.39 -11.81
N VAL A 316 1.94 17.31 -11.01
CA VAL A 316 0.59 17.06 -11.54
C VAL A 316 -0.06 18.41 -11.71
N ASP A 317 -0.29 18.86 -12.94
CA ASP A 317 -0.77 20.22 -13.18
C ASP A 317 -2.22 20.40 -12.76
N LEU A 318 -3.09 19.44 -13.11
CA LEU A 318 -4.53 19.51 -12.90
C LEU A 318 -5.05 18.20 -12.29
N LEU A 319 -5.94 18.32 -11.32
CA LEU A 319 -6.62 17.20 -10.70
C LEU A 319 -8.06 17.63 -10.37
N VAL A 320 -9.03 16.98 -11.00
CA VAL A 320 -10.48 17.22 -10.85
C VAL A 320 -11.22 15.89 -10.82
N GLY A 321 -12.24 15.76 -9.96
CA GLY A 321 -13.08 14.58 -9.90
C GLY A 321 -14.48 14.85 -10.47
N ASP A 322 -15.15 13.82 -10.98
CA ASP A 322 -16.54 13.87 -11.40
C ASP A 322 -17.43 13.12 -10.38
N PRO A 323 -18.21 13.82 -9.53
CA PRO A 323 -19.05 13.20 -8.53
C PRO A 323 -20.45 12.79 -9.04
N ALA A 324 -20.71 12.78 -10.35
CA ALA A 324 -22.05 12.52 -10.90
C ALA A 324 -22.70 11.22 -10.40
N LYS A 325 -21.92 10.14 -10.26
CA LYS A 325 -22.42 8.87 -9.71
C LYS A 325 -22.76 8.97 -8.22
N ALA A 326 -21.91 9.61 -7.41
CA ALA A 326 -22.18 9.81 -5.98
C ALA A 326 -23.44 10.67 -5.77
N HIS A 327 -23.65 11.66 -6.64
CA HIS A 327 -24.88 12.45 -6.64
C HIS A 327 -26.11 11.60 -7.00
N ALA A 328 -26.06 10.87 -8.12
CA ALA A 328 -27.21 10.11 -8.62
C ALA A 328 -27.63 8.95 -7.71
N VAL A 329 -26.65 8.23 -7.12
CA VAL A 329 -26.91 7.00 -6.36
C VAL A 329 -27.01 7.29 -4.86
N LEU A 330 -26.08 8.06 -4.30
CA LEU A 330 -26.07 8.33 -2.86
C LEU A 330 -26.95 9.53 -2.50
N GLY A 331 -27.25 10.42 -3.45
CA GLY A 331 -27.79 11.75 -3.14
C GLY A 331 -26.75 12.67 -2.50
N TRP A 332 -25.46 12.33 -2.60
CA TRP A 332 -24.38 13.10 -2.01
C TRP A 332 -23.99 14.29 -2.88
N GLN A 333 -23.70 15.42 -2.24
CA GLN A 333 -23.08 16.59 -2.86
C GLN A 333 -22.23 17.33 -1.81
N PRO A 334 -21.15 18.03 -2.21
CA PRO A 334 -20.41 18.88 -1.29
C PRO A 334 -21.31 20.01 -0.76
N GLU A 335 -21.23 20.28 0.54
CA GLU A 335 -22.03 21.33 1.20
C GLU A 335 -21.17 22.57 1.48
N THR A 336 -19.87 22.36 1.70
CA THR A 336 -18.91 23.43 2.01
C THR A 336 -18.27 23.96 0.73
N THR A 337 -18.38 25.26 0.50
CA THR A 337 -17.71 25.90 -0.64
C THR A 337 -16.21 26.04 -0.40
N PHE A 338 -15.45 26.24 -1.48
CA PHE A 338 -14.01 26.46 -1.39
C PHE A 338 -13.66 27.68 -0.52
N GLU A 339 -14.39 28.79 -0.67
CA GLU A 339 -14.19 29.99 0.13
C GLU A 339 -14.43 29.71 1.63
N GLN A 340 -15.54 29.05 1.97
CA GLN A 340 -15.87 28.69 3.35
C GLN A 340 -14.80 27.79 3.97
N LEU A 341 -14.29 26.82 3.20
CA LEU A 341 -13.19 25.95 3.63
C LEU A 341 -11.93 26.76 3.95
N VAL A 342 -11.53 27.67 3.07
CA VAL A 342 -10.33 28.50 3.25
C VAL A 342 -10.47 29.38 4.49
N THR A 343 -11.59 30.11 4.62
CA THR A 343 -11.81 31.01 5.77
C THR A 343 -11.84 30.25 7.09
N ALA A 344 -12.55 29.12 7.14
CA ALA A 344 -12.65 28.29 8.35
C ALA A 344 -11.27 27.73 8.78
N MET A 345 -10.42 27.35 7.82
CA MET A 345 -9.07 26.89 8.11
C MET A 345 -8.17 28.01 8.65
N VAL A 346 -8.21 29.21 8.06
CA VAL A 346 -7.45 30.38 8.54
C VAL A 346 -7.89 30.80 9.95
N ASP A 347 -9.20 30.89 10.19
CA ASP A 347 -9.73 31.28 11.50
C ASP A 347 -9.31 30.30 12.59
N ALA A 348 -9.36 28.99 12.29
CA ALA A 348 -8.95 27.96 13.22
C ALA A 348 -7.44 28.01 13.52
N ASP A 349 -6.59 28.26 12.53
CA ASP A 349 -5.14 28.39 12.75
C ASP A 349 -4.79 29.65 13.56
N ILE A 350 -5.51 30.77 13.35
CA ILE A 350 -5.37 31.97 14.18
C ILE A 350 -5.79 31.68 15.63
N ALA A 351 -6.94 31.03 15.83
CA ALA A 351 -7.43 30.68 17.16
C ALA A 351 -6.46 29.74 17.89
N LEU A 352 -5.94 28.72 17.19
CA LEU A 352 -4.96 27.78 17.73
C LEU A 352 -3.70 28.51 18.19
N LEU A 353 -3.12 29.37 17.35
CA LEU A 353 -1.91 30.12 17.72
C LEU A 353 -2.14 31.10 18.86
N LYS A 354 -3.30 31.78 18.91
CA LYS A 354 -3.67 32.65 20.03
C LYS A 354 -3.83 31.90 21.35
N SER A 355 -4.21 30.63 21.32
CA SER A 355 -4.33 29.80 22.54
C SER A 355 -2.99 29.28 23.07
N GLN A 356 -1.91 29.41 22.29
CA GLN A 356 -0.56 28.97 22.64
C GLN A 356 0.34 30.10 23.15
N VAL A 357 -0.14 31.35 23.08
CA VAL A 357 0.49 32.56 23.63
C VAL A 357 -0.25 32.95 24.91
#